data_AF-J4KDQ9-F1
#
_entry.id   AF-J4KDQ9-F1
#
_cell.length_a   1.000
_cell.length_b   1.000
_cell.length_c   1.000
_cell.angle_alpha   90.00
_cell.angle_beta   90.00
_cell.angle_gamma   90.00
#
_symmetry.space_group_name_H-M   'P 1'
#
loop_
_entity.id
_entity.type
_entity.pdbx_description
1 polymer ?
#
loop_
_entity_poly.entity_id
_entity_poly.type
_entity_poly.pdbx_seq_one_letter_code
_entity_poly.pdbx_strand_id
1 'polypeptide(L)'
;MAQYNFGAGMMIAIPKKEIATPRILGTMQEVSVEFSGSNKELFGQYQFAEAAARGQQKVICKAKFAKINADTYNDLYFNEEVQPGQTLAIFNKEFTVDKTNFTVTPAFEANTSFLENLGVMNYAGKTLTRVKDTPGEDEYALDEKTGKYTFNAALKEKIVYVSYLYQDKKNGSRITINNQLMGEAPTFKSIFNGRFSGKQITLILNACTSSKLSLISTKLEDFSIPEFDFAAMADDANRVGELSMLE
;
A
#
# COMPACT_ATOMS: atom_id res chain seq x y z
N MET A 1 -21.19 30.52 -18.55
CA MET A 1 -22.10 29.35 -18.67
C MET A 1 -21.74 28.39 -17.53
N ALA A 2 -22.70 27.69 -16.91
CA ALA A 2 -22.35 26.73 -15.85
C ALA A 2 -21.51 25.56 -16.41
N GLN A 3 -20.43 25.21 -15.71
CA GLN A 3 -19.58 24.06 -16.03
C GLN A 3 -19.96 22.89 -15.12
N TYR A 4 -20.21 21.73 -15.71
CA TYR A 4 -20.46 20.47 -14.99
C TYR A 4 -19.19 19.62 -15.05
N ASN A 5 -19.00 18.75 -14.05
CA ASN A 5 -17.95 17.73 -14.06
C ASN A 5 -18.61 16.34 -13.95
N PHE A 6 -18.13 15.37 -14.72
CA PHE A 6 -18.66 14.01 -14.72
C PHE A 6 -17.52 12.99 -14.77
N GLY A 7 -17.60 11.98 -13.91
CA GLY A 7 -16.53 10.98 -13.73
C GLY A 7 -15.41 11.42 -12.80
N ALA A 8 -14.51 10.49 -12.46
CA ALA A 8 -13.44 10.69 -11.50
C ALA A 8 -12.20 11.44 -12.06
N GLY A 9 -12.19 11.74 -13.37
CA GLY A 9 -11.12 12.50 -14.01
C GLY A 9 -9.76 11.78 -14.01
N MET A 10 -8.69 12.58 -14.06
CA MET A 10 -7.30 12.13 -13.99
C MET A 10 -6.59 12.87 -12.87
N MET A 11 -5.72 12.16 -12.14
CA MET A 11 -4.87 12.77 -11.12
C MET A 11 -3.40 12.43 -11.36
N ILE A 12 -2.54 13.44 -11.25
CA ILE A 12 -1.09 13.33 -11.40
C ILE A 12 -0.45 13.87 -10.12
N ALA A 13 0.51 13.13 -9.58
CA ALA A 13 1.32 13.57 -8.46
C ALA A 13 2.79 13.70 -8.89
N ILE A 14 3.43 14.82 -8.56
CA ILE A 14 4.83 15.11 -8.90
C ILE A 14 5.62 15.22 -7.59
N PRO A 15 6.49 14.25 -7.27
CA PRO A 15 7.28 14.27 -6.03
C PRO A 15 8.22 15.48 -5.97
N LYS A 16 8.47 16.04 -4.78
CA LYS A 16 9.45 17.13 -4.60
C LYS A 16 10.88 16.56 -4.62
N LYS A 17 11.42 16.33 -5.83
CA LYS A 17 12.80 15.86 -6.10
C LYS A 17 13.44 16.74 -7.17
N GLU A 18 14.78 16.83 -7.21
CA GLU A 18 15.53 17.64 -8.19
C GLU A 18 15.17 17.27 -9.64
N ILE A 19 15.03 15.96 -9.92
CA ILE A 19 14.52 15.43 -11.18
C ILE A 19 13.33 14.51 -10.86
N ALA A 20 12.13 15.09 -10.83
CA ALA A 20 10.91 14.37 -10.47
C ALA A 20 10.31 13.63 -11.68
N THR A 21 9.99 12.35 -11.52
CA THR A 21 9.16 11.59 -12.47
C THR A 21 7.68 11.73 -12.08
N PRO A 22 6.81 12.30 -12.92
CA PRO A 22 5.38 12.39 -12.63
C PRO A 22 4.74 11.00 -12.46
N ARG A 23 3.94 10.84 -11.40
CA ARG A 23 3.17 9.63 -11.10
C ARG A 23 1.72 9.86 -11.50
N ILE A 24 1.28 9.18 -12.56
CA ILE A 24 -0.14 9.15 -12.94
C ILE A 24 -0.84 8.16 -12.02
N LEU A 25 -1.76 8.66 -11.20
CA LEU A 25 -2.63 7.81 -10.37
C LEU A 25 -3.67 7.23 -11.32
N GLY A 26 -3.57 5.92 -11.59
CA GLY A 26 -4.13 5.22 -12.77
C GLY A 26 -5.63 5.40 -13.05
N THR A 27 -6.40 4.31 -13.09
CA THR A 27 -7.86 4.43 -13.25
C THR A 27 -8.45 4.95 -11.95
N MET A 28 -8.76 6.24 -11.91
CA MET A 28 -9.41 6.91 -10.79
C MET A 28 -10.83 6.39 -10.65
N GLN A 29 -11.20 5.96 -9.45
CA GLN A 29 -12.57 5.56 -9.11
C GLN A 29 -13.29 6.69 -8.38
N GLU A 30 -12.56 7.44 -7.56
CA GLU A 30 -13.09 8.57 -6.80
C GLU A 30 -11.97 9.56 -6.51
N VAL A 31 -12.28 10.85 -6.63
CA VAL A 31 -11.46 11.95 -6.10
C VAL A 31 -12.38 12.89 -5.36
N SER A 32 -12.07 13.14 -4.10
CA SER A 32 -12.74 14.14 -3.27
C SER A 32 -11.72 15.17 -2.83
N VAL A 33 -12.04 16.45 -3.01
CA VAL A 33 -11.24 17.58 -2.55
C VAL A 33 -12.16 18.49 -1.75
N GLU A 34 -11.84 18.66 -0.46
CA GLU A 34 -12.64 19.43 0.49
C GLU A 34 -11.83 20.59 1.07
N PHE A 35 -12.41 21.79 1.01
CA PHE A 35 -11.89 22.99 1.67
C PHE A 35 -12.74 23.25 2.92
N SER A 36 -12.18 22.99 4.10
CA SER A 36 -12.86 23.17 5.38
C SER A 36 -12.26 24.36 6.14
N GLY A 37 -13.09 25.35 6.48
CA GLY A 37 -12.69 26.53 7.25
C GLY A 37 -13.36 26.56 8.62
N SER A 38 -12.60 26.85 9.67
CA SER A 38 -13.18 27.13 10.98
C SER A 38 -13.73 28.55 11.03
N ASN A 39 -14.99 28.72 11.44
CA ASN A 39 -15.52 30.05 11.72
C ASN A 39 -15.32 30.38 13.21
N LYS A 40 -14.90 31.62 13.48
CA LYS A 40 -14.76 32.18 14.81
C LYS A 40 -15.77 33.31 14.94
N GLU A 41 -16.77 33.10 15.76
CA GLU A 41 -17.85 34.03 16.01
C GLU A 41 -17.62 34.72 17.35
N LEU A 42 -17.66 36.05 17.35
CA LEU A 42 -17.59 36.89 18.53
C LEU A 42 -19.01 37.17 19.02
N PHE A 43 -19.32 36.75 20.24
CA PHE A 43 -20.62 37.00 20.87
C PHE A 43 -20.48 38.08 21.94
N GLY A 44 -21.40 39.06 21.91
CA GLY A 44 -21.62 40.01 23.00
C GLY A 44 -22.59 39.43 24.05
N GLN A 45 -23.23 40.31 24.84
CA GLN A 45 -24.26 39.89 25.80
C GLN A 45 -25.58 39.44 25.14
N TYR A 46 -25.70 39.63 23.82
CA TYR A 46 -26.88 39.26 23.03
C TYR A 46 -26.68 37.91 22.34
N GLN A 47 -27.80 37.27 21.97
CA GLN A 47 -27.84 35.88 21.48
C GLN A 47 -27.28 35.69 20.05
N PHE A 48 -26.92 36.77 19.35
CA PHE A 48 -26.37 36.73 17.99
C PHE A 48 -24.91 37.17 17.97
N ALA A 49 -24.12 36.60 17.05
CA ALA A 49 -22.74 36.98 16.86
C ALA A 49 -22.64 38.42 16.31
N GLU A 50 -21.78 39.23 16.94
CA GLU A 50 -21.51 40.61 16.54
C GLU A 50 -20.51 40.68 15.38
N ALA A 51 -19.60 39.71 15.31
CA ALA A 51 -18.68 39.54 14.20
C ALA A 51 -18.35 38.06 13.97
N ALA A 52 -18.14 37.68 12.72
CA ALA A 52 -17.66 36.36 12.35
C ALA A 52 -16.43 36.50 11.46
N ALA A 53 -15.35 35.79 11.79
CA ALA A 53 -14.12 35.72 11.01
C ALA A 53 -13.78 34.26 10.68
N ARG A 54 -13.06 34.02 9.58
CA ARG A 54 -12.51 32.69 9.27
C ARG A 54 -11.18 32.52 9.99
N GLY A 55 -11.05 31.43 10.73
CA GLY A 55 -9.80 30.95 11.30
C GLY A 55 -9.04 30.09 10.31
N GLN A 56 -8.45 28.99 10.80
CA GLN A 56 -7.68 28.06 9.98
C GLN A 56 -8.56 27.41 8.90
N GLN A 57 -8.00 27.29 7.69
CA GLN A 57 -8.57 26.53 6.59
C GLN A 57 -7.68 25.33 6.27
N LYS A 58 -8.29 24.17 6.05
CA LYS A 58 -7.62 22.93 5.69
C LYS A 58 -8.16 22.42 4.37
N VAL A 59 -7.24 21.98 3.51
CA VAL A 59 -7.59 21.30 2.25
C VAL A 59 -7.27 19.83 2.43
N ILE A 60 -8.30 18.97 2.40
CA ILE A 60 -8.15 17.52 2.48
C ILE A 60 -8.53 16.94 1.13
N CYS A 61 -7.68 16.04 0.65
CA CYS A 61 -7.91 15.33 -0.59
C CYS A 61 -7.89 13.84 -0.34
N LYS A 62 -8.79 13.13 -1.01
CA LYS A 62 -8.93 11.68 -0.95
C LYS A 62 -9.04 11.13 -2.35
N ALA A 63 -8.17 10.17 -2.66
CA ALA A 63 -8.05 9.58 -3.98
C ALA A 63 -8.15 8.06 -3.87
N LYS A 64 -9.01 7.47 -4.70
CA LYS A 64 -9.13 6.01 -4.87
C LYS A 64 -8.75 5.65 -6.30
N PHE A 65 -7.72 4.83 -6.47
CA PHE A 65 -7.19 4.47 -7.78
C PHE A 65 -6.89 2.97 -7.88
N ALA A 66 -7.17 2.38 -9.03
CA ALA A 66 -7.08 0.93 -9.21
C ALA A 66 -5.65 0.41 -9.47
N LYS A 67 -4.70 1.27 -9.87
CA LYS A 67 -3.36 0.84 -10.26
C LYS A 67 -2.38 0.91 -9.08
N ILE A 68 -1.98 -0.26 -8.60
CA ILE A 68 -1.01 -0.45 -7.51
C ILE A 68 0.40 -0.45 -8.10
N ASN A 69 1.26 0.49 -7.69
CA ASN A 69 2.68 0.50 -8.07
C ASN A 69 3.53 0.89 -6.84
N ALA A 70 4.58 0.10 -6.56
CA ALA A 70 5.54 0.35 -5.50
C ALA A 70 6.16 1.74 -5.63
N ASP A 71 6.56 2.16 -6.84
CA ASP A 71 7.21 3.46 -7.04
C ASP A 71 6.29 4.63 -6.66
N THR A 72 5.00 4.52 -6.95
CA THR A 72 4.00 5.54 -6.61
C THR A 72 3.82 5.64 -5.11
N TYR A 73 3.74 4.51 -4.39
CA TYR A 73 3.64 4.56 -2.92
C TYR A 73 4.91 5.03 -2.26
N ASN A 74 6.06 4.66 -2.83
CA ASN A 74 7.33 5.10 -2.32
C ASN A 74 7.47 6.62 -2.42
N ASP A 75 7.23 7.17 -3.61
CA ASP A 75 7.41 8.59 -3.84
C ASP A 75 6.39 9.48 -3.12
N LEU A 76 5.19 8.95 -2.85
CA LEU A 76 4.10 9.73 -2.25
C LEU A 76 3.94 9.49 -0.75
N TYR A 77 4.40 8.36 -0.19
CA TYR A 77 4.14 7.99 1.20
C TYR A 77 5.37 7.51 1.95
N PHE A 78 6.06 6.46 1.46
CA PHE A 78 7.11 5.79 2.26
C PHE A 78 8.48 6.45 2.19
N ASN A 79 8.84 7.08 1.08
CA ASN A 79 10.11 7.75 0.86
C ASN A 79 11.36 6.88 1.18
N GLU A 80 11.32 5.61 0.80
CA GLU A 80 12.40 4.63 1.01
C GLU A 80 13.13 4.31 -0.31
N GLU A 81 14.13 3.44 -0.28
CA GLU A 81 14.75 2.92 -1.50
C GLU A 81 13.95 1.74 -2.06
N VAL A 82 13.51 1.82 -3.31
CA VAL A 82 12.85 0.70 -4.00
C VAL A 82 13.91 -0.30 -4.46
N GLN A 83 13.84 -1.52 -3.93
CA GLN A 83 14.78 -2.59 -4.27
C GLN A 83 14.14 -3.56 -5.28
N PRO A 84 14.94 -4.19 -6.17
CA PRO A 84 14.43 -5.24 -7.04
C PRO A 84 14.02 -6.48 -6.22
N GLY A 85 13.08 -7.22 -6.78
CA GLY A 85 12.56 -8.46 -6.21
C GLY A 85 11.22 -8.29 -5.48
N GLN A 86 10.65 -9.41 -5.05
CA GLN A 86 9.39 -9.47 -4.33
C GLN A 86 9.39 -10.60 -3.30
N THR A 87 8.59 -10.44 -2.26
CA THR A 87 8.29 -11.51 -1.30
C THR A 87 6.99 -12.18 -1.71
N LEU A 88 7.03 -13.50 -1.87
CA LEU A 88 5.91 -14.32 -2.32
C LEU A 88 5.52 -15.29 -1.20
N ALA A 89 4.21 -15.49 -1.06
CA ALA A 89 3.65 -16.44 -0.11
C ALA A 89 3.06 -17.64 -0.86
N ILE A 90 3.35 -18.83 -0.35
CA ILE A 90 2.71 -20.07 -0.75
C ILE A 90 1.94 -20.58 0.46
N PHE A 91 0.66 -20.90 0.24
CA PHE A 91 -0.20 -21.46 1.26
C PHE A 91 -0.58 -22.89 0.88
N ASN A 92 -0.45 -23.80 1.84
CA ASN A 92 -0.91 -25.18 1.78
C ASN A 92 -0.47 -25.93 0.52
N LYS A 93 0.78 -25.74 0.09
CA LYS A 93 1.33 -26.49 -1.04
C LYS A 93 1.51 -27.94 -0.64
N GLU A 94 0.95 -28.83 -1.45
CA GLU A 94 1.08 -30.28 -1.27
C GLU A 94 2.51 -30.75 -1.56
N PHE A 95 3.05 -31.54 -0.64
CA PHE A 95 4.28 -32.28 -0.82
C PHE A 95 4.10 -33.71 -0.31
N THR A 96 4.73 -34.67 -0.98
CA THR A 96 4.87 -36.03 -0.47
C THR A 96 6.17 -36.15 0.31
N VAL A 97 6.09 -36.64 1.54
CA VAL A 97 7.28 -36.85 2.38
C VAL A 97 8.15 -37.97 1.81
N ASP A 98 9.45 -37.70 1.64
CA ASP A 98 10.40 -38.68 1.12
C ASP A 98 10.43 -39.98 1.94
N LYS A 99 10.55 -41.12 1.26
CA LYS A 99 10.49 -42.46 1.89
C LYS A 99 11.68 -42.73 2.81
N THR A 100 12.86 -42.22 2.46
CA THR A 100 14.12 -42.64 3.08
C THR A 100 14.58 -41.62 4.13
N ASN A 101 14.52 -40.34 3.78
CA ASN A 101 15.01 -39.25 4.60
C ASN A 101 13.91 -38.58 5.42
N PHE A 102 12.64 -38.90 5.15
CA PHE A 102 11.47 -38.30 5.79
C PHE A 102 11.45 -36.76 5.67
N THR A 103 11.88 -36.24 4.53
CA THR A 103 12.05 -34.81 4.32
C THR A 103 11.27 -34.29 3.12
N VAL A 104 10.97 -32.99 3.16
CA VAL A 104 10.43 -32.21 2.04
C VAL A 104 11.30 -30.97 1.88
N THR A 105 11.72 -30.66 0.66
CA THR A 105 12.41 -29.41 0.35
C THR A 105 11.68 -28.74 -0.81
N PRO A 106 11.11 -27.55 -0.63
CA PRO A 106 10.55 -26.80 -1.74
C PRO A 106 11.63 -26.56 -2.81
N ALA A 107 11.26 -26.78 -4.07
CA ALA A 107 12.13 -26.45 -5.19
C ALA A 107 12.12 -24.93 -5.43
N PHE A 108 13.31 -24.34 -5.46
CA PHE A 108 13.51 -22.92 -5.72
C PHE A 108 14.13 -22.74 -7.10
N GLU A 109 13.53 -21.90 -7.95
CA GLU A 109 14.14 -21.50 -9.21
C GLU A 109 15.37 -20.61 -8.97
N ALA A 110 16.20 -20.43 -10.00
CA ALA A 110 17.36 -19.55 -9.92
C ALA A 110 16.95 -18.14 -9.46
N ASN A 111 17.72 -17.55 -8.53
CA ASN A 111 17.46 -16.25 -7.90
C ASN A 111 16.29 -16.22 -6.91
N THR A 112 15.72 -17.37 -6.55
CA THR A 112 14.78 -17.45 -5.44
C THR A 112 15.44 -18.02 -4.19
N SER A 113 14.97 -17.62 -3.00
CA SER A 113 15.42 -18.19 -1.73
C SER A 113 14.30 -18.26 -0.71
N PHE A 114 14.29 -19.33 0.07
CA PHE A 114 13.43 -19.43 1.25
C PHE A 114 13.62 -18.23 2.19
N LEU A 115 12.54 -17.76 2.78
CA LEU A 115 12.56 -16.68 3.78
C LEU A 115 12.05 -17.17 5.12
N GLU A 116 10.81 -17.66 5.15
CA GLU A 116 10.12 -17.91 6.42
C GLU A 116 9.12 -19.03 6.28
N ASN A 117 8.97 -19.82 7.35
CA ASN A 117 7.96 -20.84 7.43
C ASN A 117 6.67 -20.29 8.02
N LEU A 118 5.55 -20.56 7.34
CA LEU A 118 4.21 -20.19 7.77
C LEU A 118 3.43 -21.36 8.37
N GLY A 119 4.04 -22.54 8.47
CA GLY A 119 3.49 -23.71 9.13
C GLY A 119 3.31 -24.92 8.22
N VAL A 120 3.03 -26.06 8.84
CA VAL A 120 2.80 -27.34 8.16
C VAL A 120 1.54 -28.00 8.71
N MET A 121 0.71 -28.56 7.82
CA MET A 121 -0.41 -29.44 8.18
C MET A 121 -0.22 -30.82 7.59
N ASN A 122 -0.72 -31.85 8.27
CA ASN A 122 -0.72 -33.21 7.75
C ASN A 122 -1.92 -33.48 6.82
N TYR A 123 -1.93 -34.66 6.21
CA TYR A 123 -3.03 -35.18 5.37
C TYR A 123 -4.41 -35.19 6.04
N ALA A 124 -4.48 -35.13 7.37
CA ALA A 124 -5.73 -35.07 8.14
C ALA A 124 -6.15 -33.63 8.50
N GLY A 125 -5.43 -32.62 8.01
CA GLY A 125 -5.71 -31.20 8.30
C GLY A 125 -5.27 -30.73 9.68
N LYS A 126 -4.48 -31.53 10.41
CA LYS A 126 -3.92 -31.14 11.72
C LYS A 126 -2.61 -30.38 11.52
N THR A 127 -2.50 -29.20 12.14
CA THR A 127 -1.25 -28.43 12.20
C THR A 127 -0.21 -29.18 13.02
N LEU A 128 1.00 -29.31 12.47
CA LEU A 128 2.13 -29.94 13.13
C LEU A 128 2.90 -28.93 14.00
N THR A 129 3.51 -29.40 15.08
CA THR A 129 4.33 -28.56 15.97
C THR A 129 5.76 -28.46 15.46
N ARG A 130 6.31 -27.24 15.42
CA ARG A 130 7.70 -27.02 15.02
C ARG A 130 8.64 -27.31 16.19
N VAL A 131 9.66 -28.13 15.96
CA VAL A 131 10.70 -28.46 16.93
C VAL A 131 12.10 -28.20 16.35
N LYS A 132 13.09 -28.08 17.23
CA LYS A 132 14.50 -27.88 16.85
C LYS A 132 15.22 -29.19 16.56
N ASP A 133 14.87 -30.24 17.30
CA ASP A 133 15.53 -31.54 17.29
C ASP A 133 14.76 -32.57 16.43
N THR A 134 15.08 -33.85 16.58
CA THR A 134 14.43 -34.94 15.84
C THR A 134 12.91 -34.95 16.09
N PRO A 135 12.06 -34.83 15.06
CA PRO A 135 10.62 -34.74 15.24
C PRO A 135 9.97 -36.01 15.82
N GLY A 136 9.16 -35.84 16.86
CA GLY A 136 8.18 -36.82 17.32
C GLY A 136 6.97 -36.93 16.40
N GLU A 137 5.98 -37.72 16.79
CA GLU A 137 4.71 -37.78 16.07
C GLU A 137 4.01 -36.41 16.09
N ASP A 138 3.41 -36.03 14.95
CA ASP A 138 2.78 -34.73 14.73
C ASP A 138 3.71 -33.50 14.91
N GLU A 139 5.02 -33.69 14.79
CA GLU A 139 6.02 -32.64 14.82
C GLU A 139 6.78 -32.53 13.49
N TYR A 140 7.45 -31.40 13.28
CA TYR A 140 8.41 -31.21 12.20
C TYR A 140 9.58 -30.33 12.62
N ALA A 141 10.74 -30.54 12.00
CA ALA A 141 11.90 -29.67 12.11
C ALA A 141 12.14 -28.97 10.77
N LEU A 142 12.74 -27.79 10.81
CA LEU A 142 13.02 -26.98 9.62
C LEU A 142 14.44 -26.45 9.67
N ASP A 143 15.20 -26.70 8.61
CA ASP A 143 16.42 -25.96 8.32
C ASP A 143 16.09 -24.67 7.58
N GLU A 144 16.18 -23.54 8.29
CA GLU A 144 15.84 -22.22 7.74
C GLU A 144 16.78 -21.76 6.62
N LYS A 145 17.98 -22.32 6.50
CA LYS A 145 18.91 -21.94 5.42
C LYS A 145 18.52 -22.54 4.08
N THR A 146 17.99 -23.77 4.12
CA THR A 146 17.67 -24.54 2.92
C THR A 146 16.18 -24.64 2.65
N GLY A 147 15.34 -24.30 3.63
CA GLY A 147 13.89 -24.52 3.57
C GLY A 147 13.54 -26.01 3.67
N LYS A 148 14.43 -26.85 4.17
CA LYS A 148 14.23 -28.31 4.27
C LYS A 148 13.46 -28.67 5.53
N TYR A 149 12.30 -29.28 5.34
CA TYR A 149 11.45 -29.81 6.39
C TYR A 149 11.79 -31.28 6.64
N THR A 150 11.90 -31.66 7.91
CA THR A 150 12.11 -33.04 8.36
C THR A 150 10.93 -33.47 9.20
N PHE A 151 10.48 -34.71 9.02
CA PHE A 151 9.29 -35.27 9.65
C PHE A 151 9.60 -36.60 10.34
N ASN A 152 8.68 -37.04 11.17
CA ASN A 152 8.71 -38.37 11.76
C ASN A 152 8.40 -39.47 10.71
N ALA A 153 8.95 -40.66 10.91
CA ALA A 153 8.74 -41.82 10.03
C ALA A 153 7.26 -42.22 9.85
N ALA A 154 6.37 -41.85 10.78
CA ALA A 154 4.92 -42.04 10.66
C ALA A 154 4.28 -41.29 9.48
N LEU A 155 4.97 -40.27 8.95
CA LEU A 155 4.54 -39.46 7.80
C LEU A 155 5.20 -39.88 6.47
N LYS A 156 6.03 -40.94 6.44
CA LYS A 156 6.66 -41.42 5.20
C LYS A 156 5.63 -41.68 4.09
N GLU A 157 5.92 -41.22 2.88
CA GLU A 157 5.05 -41.37 1.70
C GLU A 157 3.63 -40.76 1.85
N LYS A 158 3.36 -40.01 2.93
CA LYS A 158 2.11 -39.28 3.14
C LYS A 158 2.21 -37.85 2.64
N ILE A 159 1.06 -37.24 2.39
CA ILE A 159 0.96 -35.84 1.99
C ILE A 159 1.03 -34.93 3.22
N VAL A 160 1.79 -33.85 3.09
CA VAL A 160 1.81 -32.71 3.99
C VAL A 160 1.57 -31.43 3.18
N TYR A 161 0.93 -30.46 3.82
CA TYR A 161 0.66 -29.14 3.26
C TYR A 161 1.61 -28.15 3.92
N VAL A 162 2.51 -27.57 3.14
CA VAL A 162 3.54 -26.64 3.65
C VAL A 162 3.21 -25.23 3.16
N SER A 163 3.21 -24.29 4.10
CA SER A 163 3.05 -22.85 3.83
C SER A 163 4.36 -22.14 4.14
N TYR A 164 4.83 -21.27 3.24
CA TYR A 164 6.10 -20.56 3.40
C TYR A 164 6.15 -19.27 2.60
N LEU A 165 7.02 -18.37 3.04
CA LEU A 165 7.49 -17.22 2.30
C LEU A 165 8.80 -17.56 1.58
N TYR A 166 8.92 -17.06 0.37
CA TYR A 166 10.18 -17.07 -0.37
C TYR A 166 10.36 -15.74 -1.08
N GLN A 167 11.61 -15.43 -1.39
CA GLN A 167 11.97 -14.22 -2.10
C GLN A 167 12.30 -14.57 -3.55
N ASP A 168 11.77 -13.81 -4.49
CA ASP A 168 12.37 -13.64 -5.81
C ASP A 168 13.25 -12.39 -5.75
N LYS A 169 14.56 -12.55 -5.97
CA LYS A 169 15.53 -11.46 -5.84
C LYS A 169 15.63 -10.57 -7.07
N LYS A 170 14.98 -10.95 -8.19
CA LYS A 170 15.16 -10.29 -9.48
C LYS A 170 13.87 -9.70 -10.03
N ASN A 171 12.76 -10.42 -9.95
CA ASN A 171 11.51 -9.99 -10.57
C ASN A 171 10.63 -9.26 -9.55
N GLY A 172 10.08 -8.11 -9.97
CA GLY A 172 9.24 -7.27 -9.11
C GLY A 172 10.02 -6.16 -8.39
N SER A 173 9.31 -5.45 -7.51
CA SER A 173 9.83 -4.36 -6.70
C SER A 173 9.36 -4.50 -5.26
N ARG A 174 10.26 -4.22 -4.32
CA ARG A 174 9.98 -4.25 -2.88
C ARG A 174 10.44 -2.97 -2.21
N ILE A 175 9.75 -2.61 -1.14
CA ILE A 175 10.10 -1.49 -0.28
C ILE A 175 10.22 -2.04 1.13
N THR A 176 11.38 -1.86 1.76
CA THR A 176 11.54 -2.12 3.19
C THR A 176 11.05 -0.89 3.93
N ILE A 177 9.94 -1.00 4.66
CA ILE A 177 9.38 0.11 5.43
C ILE A 177 10.18 0.20 6.73
N ASN A 178 11.07 1.19 6.83
CA ASN A 178 11.84 1.43 8.04
C ASN A 178 11.09 2.34 9.01
N ASN A 179 11.48 2.33 10.29
CA ASN A 179 11.00 3.29 11.26
C ASN A 179 11.72 4.63 11.05
N GLN A 180 11.10 5.55 10.31
CA GLN A 180 11.66 6.86 9.99
C GLN A 180 11.57 7.82 11.18
N LEU A 181 12.47 8.80 11.23
CA LEU A 181 12.41 9.88 12.21
C LEU A 181 11.13 10.71 12.01
N MET A 182 10.47 11.09 13.10
CA MET A 182 9.28 11.93 13.04
C MET A 182 9.62 13.31 12.45
N GLY A 183 8.92 13.71 11.38
CA GLY A 183 9.04 15.02 10.74
C GLY A 183 9.47 14.99 9.26
N GLU A 184 10.08 13.89 8.81
CA GLU A 184 10.43 13.68 7.40
C GLU A 184 9.25 13.04 6.66
N ALA A 185 8.35 13.85 6.11
CA ALA A 185 7.27 13.36 5.26
C ALA A 185 7.48 13.84 3.81
N PRO A 186 7.36 12.95 2.80
CA PRO A 186 7.51 13.36 1.41
C PRO A 186 6.44 14.41 1.07
N THR A 187 6.87 15.45 0.36
CA THR A 187 5.98 16.46 -0.21
C THR A 187 5.89 16.28 -1.71
N PHE A 188 4.71 16.53 -2.27
CA PHE A 188 4.48 16.42 -3.71
C PHE A 188 3.48 17.47 -4.19
N LYS A 189 3.53 17.80 -5.47
CA LYS A 189 2.52 18.59 -6.17
C LYS A 189 1.42 17.68 -6.68
N SER A 190 0.17 18.05 -6.49
CA SER A 190 -0.99 17.31 -6.98
C SER A 190 -1.70 18.09 -8.08
N ILE A 191 -2.09 17.41 -9.16
CA ILE A 191 -2.84 17.98 -10.27
C ILE A 191 -4.05 17.10 -10.53
N PHE A 192 -5.24 17.65 -10.36
CA PHE A 192 -6.52 17.03 -10.69
C PHE A 192 -7.09 17.64 -11.95
N ASN A 193 -7.66 16.79 -12.81
CA ASN A 193 -8.30 17.21 -14.04
C ASN A 193 -9.63 16.50 -14.28
N GLY A 194 -10.70 17.27 -14.42
CA GLY A 194 -12.03 16.80 -14.83
C GLY A 194 -12.40 17.35 -16.21
N ARG A 195 -13.07 16.55 -17.03
CA ARG A 195 -13.53 16.95 -18.37
C ARG A 195 -14.98 16.54 -18.58
N PHE A 196 -15.79 17.47 -19.07
CA PHE A 196 -17.17 17.19 -19.44
C PHE A 196 -17.65 18.15 -20.54
N SER A 197 -18.32 17.61 -21.56
CA SER A 197 -18.88 18.39 -22.67
C SER A 197 -17.89 19.38 -23.32
N GLY A 198 -16.63 18.95 -23.52
CA GLY A 198 -15.56 19.77 -24.10
C GLY A 198 -14.97 20.85 -23.16
N LYS A 199 -15.51 21.02 -21.96
CA LYS A 199 -14.98 21.92 -20.92
C LYS A 199 -14.09 21.16 -19.94
N GLN A 200 -13.09 21.85 -19.39
CA GLN A 200 -12.09 21.26 -18.49
C GLN A 200 -12.01 22.04 -17.18
N ILE A 201 -11.95 21.33 -16.06
CA ILE A 201 -11.60 21.88 -14.75
C ILE A 201 -10.25 21.32 -14.35
N THR A 202 -9.33 22.18 -13.92
CA THR A 202 -8.00 21.80 -13.47
C THR A 202 -7.76 22.39 -12.10
N LEU A 203 -7.41 21.56 -11.13
CA LEU A 203 -6.99 21.99 -9.80
C LEU A 203 -5.55 21.55 -9.58
N ILE A 204 -4.68 22.50 -9.28
CA ILE A 204 -3.28 22.27 -8.93
C ILE A 204 -3.11 22.61 -7.46
N LEU A 205 -2.49 21.72 -6.69
CA LEU A 205 -2.08 21.94 -5.30
C LEU A 205 -0.56 21.85 -5.24
N ASN A 206 0.09 22.94 -4.85
CA ASN A 206 1.53 23.12 -5.05
C ASN A 206 2.38 22.26 -4.12
N ALA A 207 1.91 22.06 -2.89
CA ALA A 207 2.54 21.23 -1.89
C ALA A 207 1.48 20.41 -1.15
N CYS A 208 1.69 19.10 -1.08
CA CYS A 208 0.82 18.14 -0.40
C CYS A 208 1.66 17.15 0.38
N THR A 209 1.14 16.73 1.55
CA THR A 209 1.71 15.66 2.36
C THR A 209 0.65 14.61 2.63
N SER A 210 1.05 13.34 2.50
CA SER A 210 0.17 12.20 2.72
C SER A 210 -0.12 12.00 4.20
N SER A 211 -1.39 11.81 4.52
CA SER A 211 -1.85 11.52 5.88
C SER A 211 -2.23 10.06 6.10
N LYS A 212 -2.61 9.36 5.02
CA LYS A 212 -3.07 7.97 5.12
C LYS A 212 -2.87 7.25 3.80
N LEU A 213 -2.43 6.00 3.88
CA LEU A 213 -2.37 5.08 2.77
C LEU A 213 -2.98 3.74 3.17
N SER A 214 -4.06 3.34 2.49
CA SER A 214 -4.72 2.04 2.68
C SER A 214 -4.35 1.13 1.51
N LEU A 215 -3.37 0.25 1.72
CA LEU A 215 -2.79 -0.59 0.67
C LEU A 215 -3.59 -1.87 0.36
N ILE A 216 -4.16 -2.50 1.39
CA ILE A 216 -4.80 -3.82 1.29
C ILE A 216 -6.23 -3.70 1.80
N SER A 217 -7.21 -3.80 0.90
CA SER A 217 -8.62 -3.92 1.24
C SER A 217 -9.24 -5.02 0.39
N THR A 218 -9.01 -6.27 0.78
CA THR A 218 -9.53 -7.42 0.07
C THR A 218 -10.98 -7.68 0.46
N LYS A 219 -11.85 -7.92 -0.51
CA LYS A 219 -13.24 -8.36 -0.32
C LYS A 219 -13.49 -9.62 -1.15
N LEU A 220 -14.41 -10.47 -0.69
CA LEU A 220 -14.74 -11.75 -1.33
C LEU A 220 -15.34 -11.57 -2.74
N GLU A 221 -16.10 -10.49 -2.96
CA GLU A 221 -16.80 -10.22 -4.22
C GLU A 221 -16.61 -8.76 -4.69
N ASP A 222 -15.40 -8.21 -4.59
CA ASP A 222 -15.06 -6.90 -5.17
C ASP A 222 -13.54 -6.76 -5.35
N PHE A 223 -13.10 -5.85 -6.22
CA PHE A 223 -11.69 -5.53 -6.39
C PHE A 223 -11.18 -4.68 -5.20
N SER A 224 -9.96 -4.98 -4.74
CA SER A 224 -9.28 -4.11 -3.76
C SER A 224 -8.90 -2.80 -4.43
N ILE A 225 -9.51 -1.69 -4.01
CA ILE A 225 -9.18 -0.34 -4.46
C ILE A 225 -8.45 0.38 -3.32
N PRO A 226 -7.14 0.64 -3.45
CA PRO A 226 -6.39 1.44 -2.49
C PRO A 226 -6.98 2.84 -2.32
N GLU A 227 -6.83 3.34 -1.10
CA GLU A 227 -7.25 4.69 -0.71
C GLU A 227 -6.03 5.48 -0.24
N PHE A 228 -5.92 6.70 -0.74
CA PHE A 228 -4.82 7.61 -0.44
C PHE A 228 -5.37 8.98 -0.05
N ASP A 229 -5.08 9.38 1.18
CA ASP A 229 -5.50 10.69 1.72
C ASP A 229 -4.27 11.58 1.92
N PHE A 230 -4.41 12.83 1.51
CA PHE A 230 -3.36 13.83 1.61
C PHE A 230 -3.94 15.21 1.92
N ALA A 231 -3.12 16.08 2.51
CA ALA A 231 -3.49 17.46 2.81
C ALA A 231 -2.58 18.42 2.04
N ALA A 232 -3.17 19.50 1.52
CA ALA A 232 -2.39 20.56 0.88
C ALA A 232 -1.90 21.58 1.92
N MET A 233 -0.73 22.16 1.65
CA MET A 233 -0.10 23.20 2.45
C MET A 233 0.36 24.36 1.55
N ALA A 234 0.70 25.49 2.17
CA ALA A 234 1.28 26.62 1.45
C ALA A 234 2.68 26.24 0.94
N ASP A 235 2.99 26.66 -0.29
CA ASP A 235 4.33 26.60 -0.86
C ASP A 235 5.24 27.71 -0.29
N ASP A 236 6.52 27.68 -0.67
CA ASP A 236 7.53 28.67 -0.23
C ASP A 236 7.20 30.12 -0.68
N ALA A 237 6.24 30.28 -1.61
CA ALA A 237 5.70 31.57 -2.07
C ALA A 237 4.35 31.93 -1.42
N ASN A 238 3.94 31.23 -0.36
CA ASN A 238 2.68 31.37 0.37
C ASN A 238 1.42 31.12 -0.48
N ARG A 239 1.49 30.25 -1.48
CA ARG A 239 0.35 29.83 -2.32
C ARG A 239 0.01 28.37 -2.07
N VAL A 240 -1.28 28.05 -2.00
CA VAL A 240 -1.76 26.66 -1.82
C VAL A 240 -1.93 25.93 -3.15
N GLY A 241 -2.35 26.65 -4.20
CA GLY A 241 -2.68 26.03 -5.48
C GLY A 241 -3.34 26.99 -6.46
N GLU A 242 -3.78 26.45 -7.59
CA GLU A 242 -4.47 27.14 -8.67
C GLU A 242 -5.71 26.33 -9.10
N LEU A 243 -6.86 27.01 -9.19
CA LEU A 243 -8.09 26.43 -9.74
C LEU A 243 -8.41 27.15 -11.06
N SER A 244 -8.46 26.39 -12.14
CA SER A 244 -8.67 26.91 -13.50
C SER A 244 -9.83 26.17 -14.17
N MET A 245 -10.80 26.94 -14.68
CA MET A 245 -12.01 26.44 -15.33
C MET A 245 -12.42 27.35 -16.48
N LEU A 246 -13.23 26.82 -17.42
CA LEU A 246 -13.70 27.56 -18.58
C LEU A 246 -15.16 28.00 -18.36
N GLU A 247 -15.39 29.30 -18.17
CA GLU A 247 -16.74 29.87 -18.02
C GLU A 247 -17.54 29.87 -19.32
#